data_AF-A0A955XQH1-F1
#
_entry.id   AF-A0A955XQH1-F1
#
_cell.length_a   1.000
_cell.length_b   1.000
_cell.length_c   1.000
_cell.angle_alpha   90.00
_cell.angle_beta   90.00
_cell.angle_gamma   90.00
#
_symmetry.space_group_name_H-M   'P 1'
#
loop_
_entity.id
_entity.type
_entity.pdbx_description
1 polymer ?
#
loop_
_entity_poly.entity_id
_entity_poly.type
_entity_poly.pdbx_seq_one_letter_code
_entity_poly.pdbx_strand_id
1 'polypeptide(L)'
;MAQPNPARRTRLAVAATTVCAPARSAEPDLVDTILDYLRVAGLLSARDAELDEIASAVREVFAGEQAYIAARPASARQQLAADVLRAFNGRNATELARVFSIGRTTVYRLLKQAGRGAP
;
A
#
# COMPACT_ATOMS: atom_id res chain seq x y z
N MET A 1 38.70 28.98 -14.21
CA MET A 1 38.51 27.51 -14.12
C MET A 1 37.07 27.25 -13.71
N ALA A 2 36.21 26.95 -14.68
CA ALA A 2 34.79 26.73 -14.48
C ALA A 2 34.47 25.28 -14.88
N GLN A 3 34.03 24.46 -13.94
CA GLN A 3 33.55 23.10 -14.22
C GLN A 3 32.02 23.15 -14.38
N PRO A 4 31.45 22.68 -15.51
CA PRO A 4 30.00 22.61 -15.67
C PRO A 4 29.40 21.32 -15.11
N ASN A 5 28.24 21.53 -14.49
CA ASN A 5 27.26 20.63 -13.86
C ASN A 5 26.66 19.58 -14.84
N PRO A 6 26.64 18.27 -14.51
CA PRO A 6 25.97 17.25 -15.31
C PRO A 6 24.48 17.14 -14.94
N ALA A 7 23.66 18.07 -15.44
CA ALA A 7 22.21 17.95 -15.42
C ALA A 7 21.67 17.87 -16.85
N ARG A 8 21.58 16.66 -17.42
CA ARG A 8 20.76 16.42 -18.62
C ARG A 8 19.94 15.15 -18.47
N ARG A 9 18.67 15.38 -18.11
CA ARG A 9 17.51 14.49 -18.23
C ARG A 9 17.43 13.91 -19.64
N THR A 10 17.55 12.60 -19.77
CA THR A 10 17.09 11.89 -20.97
C THR A 10 15.62 11.54 -20.76
N ARG A 11 14.72 12.24 -21.46
CA ARG A 11 13.32 11.80 -21.66
C ARG A 11 13.36 10.59 -22.58
N LEU A 12 13.01 9.40 -22.09
CA LEU A 12 12.60 8.32 -22.98
C LEU A 12 11.14 8.53 -23.35
N ALA A 13 10.91 8.73 -24.64
CA ALA A 13 9.60 8.69 -25.27
C ALA A 13 9.05 7.26 -25.16
N VAL A 14 7.90 7.11 -24.50
CA VAL A 14 7.09 5.89 -24.57
C VAL A 14 6.37 5.90 -25.91
N ALA A 15 6.73 4.94 -26.76
CA ALA A 15 5.98 4.62 -27.96
C ALA A 15 4.61 4.07 -27.52
N ALA A 16 3.55 4.79 -27.88
CA ALA A 16 2.18 4.31 -27.75
C ALA A 16 1.95 3.23 -28.79
N THR A 17 2.25 1.98 -28.43
CA THR A 17 1.74 0.82 -29.17
C THR A 17 0.27 0.67 -28.80
N THR A 18 -0.60 1.04 -29.73
CA THR A 18 -2.01 0.61 -29.72
C THR A 18 -2.02 -0.92 -29.84
N VAL A 19 -2.22 -1.60 -28.71
CA VAL A 19 -2.51 -3.04 -28.70
C VAL A 19 -4.03 -3.21 -28.65
N CYS A 20 -4.53 -3.84 -29.69
CA CYS A 20 -5.87 -4.40 -29.83
C CYS A 20 -6.23 -5.18 -28.55
N ALA A 21 -7.32 -4.79 -27.89
CA ALA A 21 -7.80 -5.46 -26.67
C ALA A 21 -8.12 -6.94 -26.98
N PRO A 22 -7.41 -7.91 -26.38
CA PRO A 22 -7.92 -9.28 -26.36
C PRO A 22 -9.12 -9.32 -25.40
N ALA A 23 -10.02 -10.26 -25.65
CA ALA A 23 -11.23 -10.51 -24.87
C ALA A 23 -10.99 -10.32 -23.37
N ARG A 24 -11.95 -9.69 -22.67
CA ARG A 24 -11.97 -9.61 -21.21
C ARG A 24 -12.06 -11.02 -20.66
N SER A 25 -10.93 -11.73 -20.60
CA SER A 25 -10.72 -12.84 -19.68
C SER A 25 -11.18 -12.28 -18.34
N ALA A 26 -12.27 -12.82 -17.81
CA ALA A 26 -12.90 -12.35 -16.58
C ALA A 26 -11.78 -12.06 -15.58
N GLU A 27 -11.54 -10.77 -15.33
CA GLU A 27 -10.47 -10.37 -14.43
C GLU A 27 -10.82 -11.03 -13.10
N PRO A 28 -9.97 -11.93 -12.58
CA PRO A 28 -10.33 -12.72 -11.42
C PRO A 28 -10.66 -11.76 -10.28
N ASP A 29 -11.85 -11.92 -9.70
CA ASP A 29 -12.29 -11.04 -8.63
C ASP A 29 -11.28 -11.08 -7.48
N LEU A 30 -10.94 -9.90 -6.95
CA LEU A 30 -9.90 -9.78 -5.93
C LEU A 30 -10.24 -10.59 -4.68
N VAL A 31 -11.52 -10.59 -4.28
CA VAL A 31 -11.98 -11.30 -3.08
C VAL A 31 -11.86 -12.80 -3.30
N ASP A 32 -12.36 -13.29 -4.44
CA ASP A 32 -12.29 -14.71 -4.79
C ASP A 32 -10.82 -15.19 -4.88
N THR A 33 -9.94 -14.37 -5.45
CA THR A 33 -8.50 -14.66 -5.54
C THR A 33 -7.85 -14.74 -4.16
N ILE A 34 -8.17 -13.82 -3.24
CA ILE A 34 -7.61 -13.84 -1.87
C ILE A 34 -8.08 -15.08 -1.12
N LEU A 35 -9.36 -15.43 -1.21
CA LEU A 35 -9.91 -16.61 -0.54
C LEU A 35 -9.29 -17.90 -1.06
N ASP A 36 -9.06 -18.00 -2.38
CA ASP A 36 -8.36 -19.13 -2.98
C ASP A 36 -6.91 -19.25 -2.45
N TYR A 37 -6.16 -18.14 -2.39
CA TYR A 37 -4.82 -18.14 -1.80
C TYR A 37 -4.80 -18.61 -0.35
N LEU A 38 -5.76 -18.17 0.47
CA LEU A 38 -5.86 -18.57 1.88
C LEU A 38 -6.23 -20.05 2.05
N ARG A 39 -7.08 -20.57 1.15
CA ARG A 39 -7.42 -21.99 1.09
C ARG A 39 -6.21 -22.83 0.72
N VAL A 40 -5.49 -22.47 -0.34
CA VAL A 40 -4.27 -23.17 -0.78
C VAL A 40 -3.17 -23.14 0.29
N ALA A 41 -3.06 -22.03 1.03
CA ALA A 41 -2.14 -21.90 2.15
C ALA A 41 -2.52 -22.74 3.39
N GLY A 42 -3.70 -23.37 3.40
CA GLY A 42 -4.19 -24.17 4.53
C GLY A 42 -4.60 -23.34 5.75
N LEU A 43 -4.69 -22.01 5.61
CA LEU A 43 -5.10 -21.09 6.67
C LEU A 43 -6.62 -21.04 6.84
N LEU A 44 -7.36 -21.49 5.83
CA LEU A 44 -8.80 -21.68 5.87
C LEU A 44 -9.13 -23.14 5.57
N SER A 45 -9.82 -23.80 6.49
CA SER A 45 -10.43 -25.13 6.29
C SER A 45 -11.95 -25.04 6.07
N ALA A 46 -12.41 -23.87 5.65
CA ALA A 46 -13.82 -23.58 5.44
C ALA A 46 -14.39 -24.33 4.23
N ARG A 47 -15.67 -24.70 4.31
CA ARG A 47 -16.40 -25.30 3.17
C ARG A 47 -16.75 -24.21 2.15
N ASP A 48 -17.05 -24.60 0.91
CA ASP A 48 -17.35 -23.65 -0.17
C ASP A 48 -18.50 -22.68 0.21
N ALA A 49 -19.55 -23.18 0.87
CA ALA A 49 -20.66 -22.34 1.34
C ALA A 49 -20.24 -21.29 2.38
N GLU A 50 -19.30 -21.61 3.27
CA GLU A 50 -18.77 -20.67 4.27
C GLU A 50 -17.88 -19.62 3.59
N LEU A 51 -17.17 -19.98 2.52
CA LEU A 51 -16.39 -19.03 1.73
C LEU A 51 -17.28 -18.03 1.00
N ASP A 52 -18.44 -18.45 0.50
CA ASP A 52 -19.42 -17.56 -0.14
C ASP A 52 -19.99 -16.54 0.86
N GLU A 53 -20.26 -16.97 2.10
CA GLU A 53 -20.69 -16.10 3.19
C GLU A 53 -19.58 -15.10 3.57
N ILE A 54 -18.33 -15.58 3.70
CA ILE A 54 -17.17 -14.71 3.99
C ILE A 54 -16.95 -13.71 2.84
N ALA A 55 -17.05 -14.15 1.58
CA ALA A 55 -16.90 -13.29 0.42
C ALA A 55 -17.97 -12.19 0.41
N SER A 56 -19.22 -12.55 0.75
CA SER A 56 -20.33 -11.61 0.86
C SER A 56 -20.08 -10.59 1.98
N ALA A 57 -19.65 -11.04 3.16
CA ALA A 57 -19.32 -10.16 4.29
C ALA A 57 -18.16 -9.20 3.96
N VAL A 58 -17.11 -9.69 3.30
CA VAL A 58 -16.00 -8.84 2.84
C VAL A 58 -16.51 -7.79 1.85
N ARG A 59 -17.34 -8.19 0.87
CA ARG A 59 -17.91 -7.26 -0.10
C ARG A 59 -18.83 -6.23 0.56
N GLU A 60 -19.62 -6.60 1.55
CA GLU A 60 -20.46 -5.63 2.28
C GLU A 60 -19.62 -4.58 3.04
N VAL A 61 -18.54 -5.00 3.69
CA VAL A 61 -17.69 -4.10 4.48
C VAL A 61 -16.88 -3.17 3.58
N PHE A 62 -16.36 -3.67 2.46
CA PHE A 62 -15.44 -2.93 1.59
C PHE A 62 -16.10 -2.43 0.30
N ALA A 63 -17.43 -2.57 0.16
CA ALA A 63 -18.16 -2.11 -1.01
C ALA A 63 -17.91 -0.61 -1.26
N GLY A 64 -17.40 -0.30 -2.45
CA GLY A 64 -17.15 1.09 -2.87
C GLY A 64 -15.81 1.66 -2.42
N GLU A 65 -15.00 0.94 -1.64
CA GLU A 65 -13.64 1.37 -1.31
C GLU A 65 -12.65 1.00 -2.42
N GLN A 66 -11.87 1.97 -2.89
CA GLN A 66 -10.73 1.71 -3.78
C GLN A 66 -9.46 1.57 -2.95
N ALA A 67 -9.11 0.33 -2.60
CA ALA A 67 -7.89 0.01 -1.86
C ALA A 67 -6.68 -0.10 -2.80
N TYR A 68 -5.65 0.72 -2.58
CA TYR A 68 -4.38 0.58 -3.28
C TYR A 68 -3.54 -0.54 -2.64
N ILE A 69 -3.27 -1.61 -3.41
CA ILE A 69 -2.38 -2.70 -3.01
C ILE A 69 -1.02 -2.49 -3.67
N ALA A 70 -0.01 -2.14 -2.87
CA ALA A 70 1.35 -1.96 -3.36
C ALA A 70 1.98 -3.30 -3.75
N ALA A 71 2.67 -3.36 -4.89
CA ALA A 71 3.33 -4.57 -5.41
C ALA A 71 4.50 -5.06 -4.53
N ARG A 72 5.01 -4.22 -3.64
CA ARG A 72 5.98 -4.62 -2.60
C ARG A 72 5.41 -4.27 -1.25
N PRO A 73 5.56 -5.15 -0.24
CA PRO A 73 5.21 -4.78 1.11
C PRO A 73 5.96 -3.50 1.46
N ALA A 74 5.25 -2.57 2.10
CA ALA A 74 5.89 -1.43 2.70
C ALA A 74 7.04 -1.96 3.57
N SER A 75 8.26 -1.44 3.35
CA SER A 75 9.37 -1.80 4.24
C SER A 75 8.94 -1.55 5.69
N ALA A 76 9.47 -2.31 6.65
CA ALA A 76 9.13 -2.13 8.07
C ALA A 76 9.24 -0.66 8.52
N ARG A 77 10.15 0.11 7.89
CA ARG A 77 10.30 1.55 8.07
C ARG A 77 9.13 2.37 7.54
N GLN A 78 8.57 2.03 6.38
CA GLN A 78 7.41 2.69 5.79
C GLN A 78 6.12 2.38 6.56
N GLN A 79 5.95 1.14 7.03
CA GLN A 79 4.83 0.79 7.92
C GLN A 79 4.88 1.57 9.23
N LEU A 80 6.04 1.58 9.89
CA LEU A 80 6.24 2.39 11.09
C LEU A 80 5.95 3.88 10.84
N ALA A 81 6.35 4.42 9.67
CA ALA A 81 6.03 5.79 9.31
C ALA A 81 4.51 6.02 9.16
N ALA A 82 3.81 5.12 8.47
CA ALA A 82 2.36 5.18 8.27
C ALA A 82 1.60 5.06 9.60
N ASP A 83 2.01 4.15 10.48
CA ASP A 83 1.39 3.97 11.80
C ASP A 83 1.59 5.18 12.70
N VAL A 84 2.80 5.75 12.72
CA VAL A 84 3.09 7.00 13.47
C VAL A 84 2.25 8.16 12.93
N LEU A 85 2.08 8.29 11.61
CA LEU A 85 1.27 9.35 11.01
C LEU A 85 -0.21 9.19 11.32
N ARG A 86 -0.74 7.97 11.23
CA ARG A 86 -2.14 7.64 11.53
C ARG A 86 -2.47 7.88 13.01
N ALA A 87 -1.55 7.58 13.91
CA ALA A 87 -1.75 7.74 15.35
C ALA A 87 -1.45 9.16 15.87
N PHE A 88 -0.91 10.06 15.05
CA PHE A 88 -0.51 11.39 15.50
C PHE A 88 -1.69 12.36 15.61
N ASN A 89 -1.88 12.94 16.80
CA ASN A 89 -2.98 13.88 17.11
C ASN A 89 -2.52 15.35 17.26
N GLY A 90 -1.28 15.66 16.83
CA GLY A 90 -0.70 17.00 16.93
C GLY A 90 0.13 17.24 18.20
N ARG A 91 -0.12 16.51 19.30
CA ARG A 91 0.54 16.74 20.61
C ARG A 91 1.14 15.48 21.24
N ASN A 92 0.81 14.29 20.76
CA ASN A 92 1.23 13.01 21.34
C ASN A 92 2.61 12.49 20.88
N ALA A 93 3.51 13.33 20.36
CA ALA A 93 4.82 12.88 19.85
C ALA A 93 5.68 12.11 20.88
N THR A 94 5.55 12.47 22.16
CA THR A 94 6.29 11.80 23.25
C THR A 94 5.72 10.44 23.58
N GLU A 95 4.41 10.28 23.46
CA GLU A 95 3.72 9.01 23.67
C GLU A 95 4.02 8.06 22.51
N LEU A 96 3.94 8.53 21.27
CA LEU A 96 4.30 7.74 20.09
C LEU A 96 5.75 7.25 20.16
N ALA A 97 6.69 8.07 20.64
CA ALA A 97 8.07 7.65 20.84
C ALA A 97 8.19 6.44 21.78
N ARG A 98 7.38 6.40 22.85
CA ARG A 98 7.35 5.29 23.81
C ARG A 98 6.66 4.06 23.21
N VAL A 99 5.49 4.25 22.61
CA VAL A 99 4.68 3.16 22.03
C VAL A 99 5.43 2.43 20.91
N PHE A 100 6.04 3.20 19.99
CA PHE A 100 6.75 2.64 18.84
C PHE A 100 8.25 2.36 19.13
N SER A 101 8.72 2.56 20.37
CA SER A 101 10.13 2.37 20.77
C SER A 101 11.14 3.11 19.86
N ILE A 102 10.81 4.34 19.49
CA ILE A 102 11.65 5.20 18.63
C ILE A 102 11.98 6.52 19.33
N GLY A 103 13.13 7.11 18.99
CA GLY A 103 13.48 8.43 19.50
C GLY A 103 12.51 9.52 19.04
N ARG A 104 12.24 10.52 19.90
CA ARG A 104 11.42 11.71 19.58
C ARG A 104 11.87 12.40 18.30
N THR A 105 13.18 12.48 18.06
CA THR A 105 13.76 13.03 16.82
C THR A 105 13.30 12.26 15.58
N THR A 106 13.18 10.93 15.69
CA THR A 106 12.68 10.10 14.60
C THR A 106 11.20 10.35 14.34
N VAL A 107 10.37 10.50 15.39
CA VAL A 107 8.96 10.89 15.24
C VAL A 107 8.84 12.18 14.45
N TYR A 108 9.51 13.26 14.89
CA TYR A 108 9.46 14.55 14.20
C TYR A 108 9.99 14.49 12.77
N ARG A 109 11.04 13.69 12.54
CA ARG A 109 11.57 13.47 11.19
C ARG A 109 10.54 12.81 10.28
N LEU A 110 9.83 11.79 10.75
CA LEU A 110 8.78 11.10 9.98
C LEU A 110 7.62 12.05 9.65
N LEU A 111 7.15 12.82 10.65
CA LEU A 111 6.11 13.85 10.44
C LEU A 111 6.54 14.88 9.39
N LYS A 112 7.78 15.36 9.46
CA LYS A 112 8.34 16.34 8.52
C LYS A 112 8.53 15.75 7.11
N GLN A 113 8.90 14.48 7.00
CA GLN A 113 9.07 13.80 5.72
C GLN A 113 7.73 13.60 5.00
N ALA A 114 6.66 13.28 5.73
CA ALA A 114 5.32 13.17 5.18
C ALA A 114 4.84 14.50 4.57
N GLY A 115 5.02 15.62 5.28
CA GLY A 115 4.65 16.95 4.78
C GLY A 115 5.47 17.46 3.58
N ARG A 116 6.56 16.76 3.20
CA ARG A 116 7.39 17.08 2.02
C ARG A 116 7.16 16.14 0.84
N GLY A 117 6.47 15.03 1.07
CA GLY A 117 6.25 13.96 0.09
C GLY A 117 4.79 13.78 -0.32
N ALA A 118 3.87 14.62 0.15
CA ALA A 118 2.53 14.70 -0.41
C ALA A 118 2.63 15.22 -1.86
N PRO A 119 2.11 14.50 -2.87
CA PRO A 119 2.08 14.97 -4.25
C PRO A 119 1.22 16.22 -4.43
#